data_AF-A0A1R1JMH2-F1
#
_entry.id   AF-A0A1R1JMH2-F1
#
_cell.length_a   1.000
_cell.length_b   1.000
_cell.length_c   1.000
_cell.angle_alpha   90.00
_cell.angle_beta   90.00
_cell.angle_gamma   90.00
#
_symmetry.space_group_name_H-M   'P 1'
#
loop_
_entity.id
_entity.type
_entity.pdbx_description
1 polymer ?
#
loop_
_entity_poly.entity_id
_entity_poly.type
_entity_poly.pdbx_seq_one_letter_code
_entity_poly.pdbx_strand_id
1 'polypeptide(L)'
;MGAKFKASMCLLLAAMGVVTGVAALFSWAQLTTTNDQRLLAADDARRERMIARACAPRGKLWREPSTGEYACIYTNPDGEALVRALPDAPYLDAWEPAPGAQLVAARR
;
A
#
# COMPACT_ATOMS: atom_id res chain seq x y z
N MET A 1 42.03 35.01 13.34
CA MET A 1 40.79 34.29 13.76
C MET A 1 40.99 33.65 15.12
N GLY A 2 40.25 34.09 16.15
CA GLY A 2 40.36 33.57 17.51
C GLY A 2 39.75 32.18 17.70
N ALA A 3 40.26 31.41 18.66
CA ALA A 3 39.85 30.02 18.92
C ALA A 3 38.33 29.85 19.14
N LYS A 4 37.67 30.85 19.76
CA LYS A 4 36.21 30.86 19.98
C LYS A 4 35.41 30.89 18.67
N PHE A 5 35.89 31.61 17.67
CA PHE A 5 35.22 31.72 16.37
C PHE A 5 35.32 30.39 15.60
N LYS A 6 36.48 29.73 15.66
CA LYS A 6 36.69 28.39 15.08
C LYS A 6 35.79 27.34 15.74
N ALA A 7 35.72 27.32 17.07
CA ALA A 7 34.87 26.39 17.81
C ALA A 7 33.37 26.59 17.51
N SER A 8 32.90 27.84 17.45
CA SER A 8 31.51 28.15 17.10
C SER A 8 31.16 27.69 15.68
N MET A 9 32.07 27.91 14.72
CA MET A 9 31.88 27.45 13.34
C MET A 9 31.85 25.93 13.23
N CYS A 10 32.69 25.20 13.97
CA CYS A 10 32.66 23.74 14.02
C CYS A 10 31.34 23.20 14.59
N LEU A 11 30.81 23.82 15.65
CA LEU A 11 29.53 23.42 16.24
C LEU A 11 28.36 23.67 15.28
N LEU A 12 28.35 24.80 14.57
CA LEU A 12 27.33 25.09 13.55
C LEU A 12 27.38 24.08 12.40
N LEU A 13 28.57 23.75 11.90
CA LEU A 13 28.71 22.75 10.84
C LEU A 13 28.27 21.36 11.30
N ALA A 14 28.60 20.96 12.53
CA ALA A 14 28.15 19.70 13.10
C ALA A 14 26.62 19.67 13.25
N ALA A 15 26.01 20.73 13.77
CA ALA A 15 24.56 20.84 13.90
C ALA A 15 23.86 20.78 12.54
N MET A 16 24.36 21.52 11.55
CA MET A 16 23.85 21.49 10.17
C MET A 16 23.96 20.09 9.56
N GLY A 17 25.08 19.39 9.76
CA GLY A 17 25.27 18.03 9.27
C GLY A 17 24.27 17.02 9.86
N VAL A 18 23.93 17.15 11.15
CA VAL A 18 22.92 16.30 11.78
C VAL A 18 21.54 16.60 11.19
N VAL A 19 21.17 17.88 11.05
CA VAL A 19 19.86 18.27 10.51
C VAL A 19 19.70 17.81 9.06
N THR A 20 20.72 18.01 8.22
CA THR A 20 20.66 17.56 6.82
C THR A 20 20.63 16.04 6.70
N GLY A 21 21.36 15.32 7.55
CA GLY A 21 21.32 13.86 7.59
C GLY A 21 19.92 13.33 7.94
N VAL A 22 19.29 13.87 8.98
CA VAL A 22 17.94 13.46 9.40
C VAL A 22 16.90 13.83 8.33
N ALA A 23 16.98 15.03 7.76
CA ALA A 23 16.09 15.45 6.68
C ALA A 23 16.20 14.54 5.46
N ALA A 24 17.43 14.17 5.06
CA ALA A 24 17.66 13.28 3.92
C ALA A 24 17.06 11.88 4.16
N LEU A 25 17.24 11.31 5.35
CA LEU A 25 16.65 10.01 5.72
C LEU A 25 15.11 10.07 5.70
N PHE A 26 14.53 11.13 6.25
CA PHE A 26 13.08 11.30 6.25
C PHE A 26 12.52 11.45 4.84
N SER A 27 13.16 12.28 4.00
CA SER A 27 12.78 12.42 2.59
C SER A 27 12.89 11.10 1.82
N TRP A 28 13.95 10.34 2.05
CA TRP A 28 14.11 9.01 1.45
C TRP A 28 12.98 8.06 1.88
N ALA A 29 12.70 7.98 3.19
CA ALA A 29 11.61 7.17 3.71
C ALA A 29 10.26 7.55 3.08
N GLN A 30 9.92 8.84 3.03
CA GLN A 30 8.69 9.33 2.41
C GLN A 30 8.58 8.97 0.92
N LEU A 31 9.69 9.05 0.17
CA LEU A 31 9.72 8.66 -1.23
C LEU A 31 9.45 7.17 -1.39
N THR A 32 10.10 6.33 -0.59
CA THR A 32 9.91 4.86 -0.63
C THR A 32 8.48 4.48 -0.28
N THR A 33 7.92 5.01 0.81
CA THR A 33 6.55 4.68 1.23
C THR A 33 5.51 5.14 0.21
N THR A 34 5.71 6.33 -0.39
CA THR A 34 4.81 6.83 -1.44
C THR A 34 4.88 5.95 -2.68
N ASN A 35 6.06 5.48 -3.06
CA ASN A 35 6.21 4.59 -4.19
C ASN A 35 5.58 3.21 -3.94
N ASP A 36 5.78 2.66 -2.75
CA ASP A 36 5.20 1.38 -2.35
C ASP A 36 3.67 1.46 -2.35
N GLN A 37 3.10 2.52 -1.78
CA GLN A 37 1.64 2.77 -1.82
C GLN A 37 1.09 2.83 -3.25
N ARG A 38 1.83 3.47 -4.18
CA ARG A 38 1.43 3.52 -5.59
C ARG A 38 1.46 2.15 -6.25
N LEU A 39 2.48 1.35 -5.97
CA LEU A 39 2.60 0.00 -6.52
C LEU A 39 1.52 -0.94 -5.98
N LEU A 40 1.26 -0.87 -4.67
CA LEU A 40 0.18 -1.64 -4.04
C LEU A 40 -1.19 -1.25 -4.61
N ALA A 41 -1.48 0.04 -4.73
CA ALA A 41 -2.73 0.50 -5.33
C ALA A 41 -2.88 0.05 -6.80
N ALA A 42 -1.78 0.00 -7.55
CA ALA A 42 -1.80 -0.49 -8.93
C ALA A 42 -2.06 -2.00 -9.00
N ASP A 43 -1.52 -2.78 -8.06
CA ASP A 43 -1.77 -4.21 -7.96
C ASP A 43 -3.21 -4.51 -7.53
N ASP A 44 -3.72 -3.80 -6.52
CA ASP A 44 -5.11 -3.87 -6.08
C ASP A 44 -6.07 -3.59 -7.24
N ALA A 45 -5.85 -2.51 -7.98
CA ALA A 45 -6.67 -2.17 -9.14
C ALA A 45 -6.62 -3.24 -10.24
N ARG A 46 -5.47 -3.88 -10.44
CA ARG A 46 -5.33 -4.99 -11.41
C ARG A 46 -6.10 -6.22 -10.95
N ARG A 47 -6.01 -6.55 -9.66
CA ARG A 47 -6.68 -7.70 -9.05
C ARG A 47 -8.19 -7.52 -9.03
N GLU A 48 -8.69 -6.35 -8.65
CA GLU A 48 -10.12 -6.03 -8.70
C GLU A 48 -10.69 -6.18 -10.11
N ARG A 49 -9.94 -5.78 -11.15
CA ARG A 49 -10.35 -6.02 -12.55
C ARG A 49 -10.43 -7.50 -12.89
N MET A 50 -9.57 -8.34 -12.32
CA MET A 50 -9.64 -9.79 -12.52
C MET A 50 -10.87 -10.38 -11.83
N ILE A 51 -11.15 -9.97 -10.59
CA ILE A 51 -12.32 -10.42 -9.82
C ILE A 51 -13.61 -9.95 -10.51
N ALA A 52 -13.65 -8.71 -11.02
CA ALA A 52 -14.81 -8.17 -11.72
C ALA A 52 -15.19 -8.97 -12.98
N ARG A 53 -14.25 -9.69 -13.61
CA ARG A 53 -14.55 -10.58 -14.73
C ARG A 53 -15.46 -11.74 -14.32
N ALA A 54 -15.42 -12.18 -13.06
CA ALA A 54 -16.34 -13.20 -12.56
C ALA A 54 -17.80 -12.71 -12.50
N CYS A 55 -18.02 -11.39 -12.46
CA CYS A 55 -19.36 -10.78 -12.47
C CYS A 55 -19.95 -10.59 -13.88
N ALA A 56 -19.15 -10.80 -14.94
CA ALA A 56 -19.61 -10.63 -16.32
C ALA A 56 -20.79 -11.58 -16.65
N PRO A 57 -21.69 -11.20 -17.60
CA PRO A 57 -21.66 -10.01 -18.44
C PRO A 57 -22.43 -8.78 -17.90
N ARG A 58 -23.28 -8.93 -16.89
CA ARG A 58 -24.18 -7.85 -16.40
C ARG A 58 -24.00 -7.49 -14.93
N GLY A 59 -23.15 -8.21 -14.21
CA GLY A 59 -22.89 -7.95 -12.80
C GLY A 59 -21.87 -6.84 -12.61
N LYS A 60 -22.05 -6.05 -11.55
CA LYS A 60 -21.06 -5.10 -11.04
C LYS A 60 -20.38 -5.73 -9.84
N LEU A 61 -19.06 -5.61 -9.77
CA LEU A 61 -18.31 -5.96 -8.57
C LEU A 61 -18.63 -4.94 -7.48
N TRP A 62 -18.96 -5.43 -6.30
CA TRP A 62 -19.13 -4.64 -5.09
C TRP A 62 -18.25 -5.22 -4.00
N ARG A 63 -17.73 -4.34 -3.15
CA ARG A 63 -16.89 -4.68 -2.02
C ARG A 63 -17.57 -4.16 -0.75
N GLU A 64 -17.82 -5.04 0.20
CA GLU A 64 -18.36 -4.69 1.51
C GLU A 64 -17.33 -3.84 2.27
N PRO A 65 -17.61 -2.58 2.62
CA PRO A 65 -16.65 -1.71 3.29
C PRO A 65 -16.18 -2.22 4.65
N SER A 66 -17.02 -3.00 5.35
CA SER A 66 -16.74 -3.46 6.71
C SER A 66 -15.87 -4.73 6.77
N THR A 67 -16.08 -5.68 5.87
CA THR A 67 -15.39 -6.98 5.85
C THR A 67 -14.38 -7.11 4.71
N GLY A 68 -14.41 -6.20 3.73
CA GLY A 68 -13.60 -6.28 2.53
C GLY A 68 -14.02 -7.38 1.55
N GLU A 69 -15.12 -8.09 1.82
CA GLU A 69 -15.61 -9.19 0.97
C GLU A 69 -16.18 -8.68 -0.36
N TYR A 70 -16.01 -9.50 -1.41
CA TYR A 70 -16.49 -9.18 -2.74
C TYR A 70 -17.80 -9.90 -3.05
N ALA A 71 -18.71 -9.20 -3.72
CA ALA A 71 -19.93 -9.77 -4.27
C ALA A 71 -20.19 -9.22 -5.67
N CYS A 72 -20.88 -10.00 -6.49
CA CYS A 72 -21.44 -9.52 -7.75
C CYS A 72 -22.88 -9.06 -7.52
N ILE A 73 -23.16 -7.82 -7.89
CA ILE A 73 -24.51 -7.24 -7.88
C ILE A 73 -25.03 -7.22 -9.31
N TYR A 74 -26.17 -7.87 -9.53
CA TYR A 74 -26.90 -7.84 -10.79
C TYR A 74 -28.18 -7.03 -10.59
N THR A 75 -28.34 -5.93 -11.32
CA THR A 75 -29.55 -5.10 -11.23
C THR A 75 -30.41 -5.30 -12.48
N ASN A 76 -31.67 -5.63 -12.28
CA ASN A 76 -32.67 -5.68 -13.35
C ASN A 76 -33.17 -4.24 -13.65
N PRO A 77 -33.55 -3.88 -14.90
CA PRO A 77 -34.23 -2.63 -15.23
C PRO A 77 -35.36 -2.19 -14.29
N ASP A 78 -36.06 -3.13 -13.64
CA ASP A 78 -37.13 -2.84 -12.68
C ASP A 78 -36.61 -2.37 -11.30
N GLY A 79 -35.29 -2.34 -11.09
CA GLY A 79 -34.64 -1.87 -9.87
C GLY A 79 -34.33 -2.98 -8.85
N GLU A 80 -34.76 -4.21 -9.10
CA GLU A 80 -34.42 -5.37 -8.27
C GLU A 80 -32.93 -5.73 -8.41
N ALA A 81 -32.28 -6.05 -7.28
CA ALA A 81 -30.87 -6.42 -7.24
C ALA A 81 -30.67 -7.83 -6.67
N LEU A 82 -29.95 -8.67 -7.41
CA LEU A 82 -29.45 -9.96 -6.93
C LEU A 82 -27.99 -9.80 -6.48
N VAL A 83 -27.72 -10.11 -5.22
CA VAL A 83 -26.36 -10.14 -4.66
C VAL A 83 -25.88 -11.58 -4.61
N ARG A 84 -24.76 -11.86 -5.28
CA ARG A 84 -24.07 -13.15 -5.24
C ARG A 84 -22.72 -12.95 -4.57
N ALA A 85 -22.54 -13.51 -3.38
CA ALA A 85 -21.24 -13.52 -2.69
C ALA A 85 -20.19 -14.28 -3.51
N LEU A 86 -18.94 -13.82 -3.47
CA LEU A 86 -17.78 -14.54 -4.01
C LEU A 86 -16.99 -15.12 -2.82
N PRO A 87 -17.36 -16.32 -2.33
CA PRO A 87 -16.87 -16.85 -1.05
C PRO A 87 -15.35 -17.13 -1.01
N ASP A 88 -14.69 -17.23 -2.17
CA ASP A 88 -13.25 -17.49 -2.28
C ASP A 88 -12.52 -16.40 -3.09
N ALA A 89 -13.05 -15.18 -3.15
CA ALA A 89 -12.26 -14.07 -3.67
C ALA A 89 -11.01 -13.96 -2.80
N PRO A 90 -9.79 -14.10 -3.37
CA PRO A 90 -8.60 -14.17 -2.55
C PRO A 90 -8.55 -12.87 -1.74
N TYR A 91 -8.51 -12.98 -0.42
CA TYR A 91 -8.51 -11.83 0.48
C TYR A 91 -7.23 -11.01 0.31
N LEU A 92 -7.31 -9.69 0.52
CA LEU A 92 -6.13 -8.84 0.68
C LEU A 92 -5.50 -8.98 2.07
N ASP A 93 -6.27 -9.51 3.04
CA ASP A 93 -5.88 -9.51 4.46
C ASP A 93 -5.38 -10.88 4.96
N ALA A 94 -5.45 -11.94 4.15
CA ALA A 94 -5.14 -13.31 4.58
C ALA A 94 -3.97 -13.95 3.83
N TRP A 95 -2.90 -13.19 3.54
CA TRP A 95 -1.60 -13.84 3.40
C TRP A 95 -0.99 -13.94 4.80
N GLU A 96 -1.43 -14.93 5.58
CA GLU A 96 -0.60 -15.43 6.68
C GLU A 96 0.39 -16.43 6.08
N PRO A 97 1.72 -16.23 6.26
CA PRO A 97 2.66 -17.29 5.94
C PRO A 97 2.31 -18.53 6.77
N ALA A 98 2.31 -19.71 6.14
CA ALA A 98 2.21 -20.96 6.88
C ALA A 98 3.22 -20.96 8.05
N PRO A 99 2.86 -21.48 9.24
CA PRO A 99 3.75 -21.50 10.39
C PRO A 99 5.11 -22.11 9.99
N GLY A 100 6.16 -21.29 9.99
CA GLY A 100 7.53 -21.71 9.61
C GLY A 100 8.05 -21.21 8.26
N ALA A 101 7.28 -20.46 7.46
CA ALA A 101 7.82 -19.86 6.24
C ALA A 101 8.73 -18.66 6.58
N GLN A 102 10.05 -18.86 6.51
CA GLN A 102 11.03 -17.77 6.59
C GLN A 102 10.91 -16.87 5.36
N LEU A 103 10.63 -15.59 5.60
CA LEU A 103 10.73 -14.52 4.61
C LEU A 103 12.20 -14.32 4.24
N VAL A 104 12.70 -15.06 3.25
CA VAL A 104 14.01 -14.77 2.65
C VAL A 104 13.81 -13.62 1.68
N ALA A 105 14.12 -12.40 2.12
CA ALA A 105 14.28 -11.27 1.20
C ALA A 105 15.37 -11.63 0.19
N ALA A 106 14.97 -11.98 -1.03
CA ALA A 106 15.90 -12.28 -2.11
C ALA A 106 16.63 -11.00 -2.51
N ARG A 107 17.83 -10.80 -1.96
CA ARG A 107 18.80 -9.82 -2.44
C ARG A 107 19.55 -10.47 -3.62
N ARG A 108 19.41 -9.95 -4.82
CA ARG A 108 20.44 -10.03 -5.87
C ARG A 108 21.11 -8.68 -5.98
#